data_AF-A0AA36DWU8-F1
#
_entry.id   AF-A0AA36DWU8-F1
#
_cell.length_a   1.000
_cell.length_b   1.000
_cell.length_c   1.000
_cell.angle_alpha   90.00
_cell.angle_beta   90.00
_cell.angle_gamma   90.00
#
_symmetry.space_group_name_H-M   'P 1'
#
loop_
_entity.id
_entity.type
_entity.pdbx_description
1 polymer ?
#
loop_
_entity_poly.entity_id
_entity_poly.type
_entity_poly.pdbx_seq_one_letter_code
_entity_poly.pdbx_strand_id
1 'polypeptide(L)'
;MHIGFIGLFKWGVKHGLGHYHSRNGDTYVGEYLADKMHGFGVYSFANGYRYEVSWQYGRRQGLGMYTFKNGETQSGHWQNGVLDVPTSQSATYPVSPVVVYHSELLNAIQARRAGEKAYDVAKIDERVNKAVAATN
;
A
#
# COMPACT_ATOMS: atom_id res chain seq x y z
N MET A 1 -17.14 9.90 1.15
CA MET A 1 -15.81 9.26 1.31
C MET A 1 -15.24 9.76 2.62
N HIS A 2 -14.92 8.88 3.56
CA HIS A 2 -14.36 9.29 4.87
C HIS A 2 -12.87 9.61 4.69
N ILE A 3 -12.47 10.83 5.01
CA ILE A 3 -11.05 11.21 5.09
C ILE A 3 -10.56 10.74 6.46
N GLY A 4 -9.44 10.01 6.49
CA GLY A 4 -8.89 9.52 7.73
C GLY A 4 -8.24 8.15 7.61
N PHE A 5 -7.86 7.62 8.76
CA PHE A 5 -7.27 6.30 8.89
C PHE A 5 -8.26 5.34 9.53
N ILE A 6 -8.30 4.14 8.99
CA ILE A 6 -9.06 3.01 9.51
C ILE A 6 -8.08 1.85 9.65
N GLY A 7 -7.92 1.32 10.87
CA GLY A 7 -6.99 0.23 11.12
C GLY A 7 -6.61 0.13 12.59
N LEU A 8 -5.54 -0.62 12.85
CA LEU A 8 -5.11 -0.89 14.21
C LEU A 8 -4.29 0.28 14.79
N PHE A 9 -4.44 0.47 16.10
CA PHE A 9 -3.66 1.41 16.88
C PHE A 9 -2.95 0.66 18.01
N LYS A 10 -1.74 1.10 18.34
CA LYS A 10 -0.98 0.64 19.50
C LYS A 10 -0.41 1.85 20.20
N TRP A 11 -0.75 2.07 21.47
CA TRP A 11 -0.34 3.26 22.24
C TRP A 11 -0.72 4.59 21.58
N GLY A 12 -1.89 4.65 20.93
CA GLY A 12 -2.37 5.87 20.28
C GLY A 12 -1.77 6.19 18.91
N VAL A 13 -0.86 5.35 18.40
CA VAL A 13 -0.26 5.51 17.06
C VAL A 13 -0.68 4.39 16.12
N LYS A 14 -0.77 4.67 14.81
CA LYS A 14 -1.14 3.68 13.78
C LYS A 14 -0.12 2.54 13.77
N HIS A 15 -0.62 1.31 13.75
CA HIS A 15 0.19 0.10 13.81
C HIS A 15 -0.49 -1.03 13.03
N GLY A 16 0.26 -2.02 12.55
CA GLY A 16 -0.29 -3.15 11.80
C GLY A 16 -1.01 -2.70 10.52
N LEU A 17 -1.96 -3.52 10.04
CA LEU A 17 -2.68 -3.23 8.80
C LEU A 17 -3.65 -2.04 8.96
N GLY A 18 -3.71 -1.21 7.93
CA GLY A 18 -4.68 -0.13 7.85
C GLY A 18 -4.89 0.43 6.46
N HIS A 19 -5.97 1.21 6.35
CA HIS A 19 -6.41 1.91 5.16
C HIS A 19 -6.45 3.40 5.48
N TYR A 20 -5.67 4.19 4.76
CA TYR A 20 -5.66 5.64 4.87
C TYR A 20 -6.24 6.28 3.62
N HIS A 21 -7.15 7.22 3.81
CA HIS A 21 -7.69 8.05 2.76
C HIS A 21 -7.35 9.51 3.04
N SER A 22 -6.53 10.09 2.17
CA SER A 22 -6.12 11.49 2.28
C SER A 22 -7.24 12.43 1.82
N ARG A 23 -7.12 13.72 2.18
CA ARG A 23 -8.03 14.76 1.67
C ARG A 23 -7.87 15.01 0.17
N ASN A 24 -6.70 14.70 -0.39
CA ASN A 24 -6.39 14.90 -1.79
C ASN A 24 -6.88 13.76 -2.69
N GLY A 25 -7.50 12.72 -2.10
CA GLY A 25 -7.98 11.53 -2.82
C GLY A 25 -6.96 10.40 -2.93
N ASP A 26 -5.71 10.61 -2.49
CA ASP A 26 -4.74 9.51 -2.38
C ASP A 26 -5.18 8.52 -1.32
N THR A 27 -4.91 7.24 -1.56
CA THR A 27 -5.15 6.15 -0.62
C THR A 27 -3.90 5.33 -0.40
N TYR A 28 -3.78 4.80 0.81
CA TYR A 28 -2.78 3.79 1.14
C TYR A 28 -3.42 2.62 1.85
N VAL A 29 -3.06 1.41 1.42
CA VAL A 29 -3.51 0.15 2.00
C VAL A 29 -2.27 -0.69 2.29
N GLY A 30 -2.01 -0.97 3.56
CA GLY A 30 -0.83 -1.73 3.94
C GLY A 30 -0.53 -1.64 5.42
N GLU A 31 0.69 -2.04 5.78
CA GLU A 31 1.11 -2.03 7.18
C GLU A 31 1.62 -0.65 7.62
N TYR A 32 1.50 -0.43 8.93
CA TYR A 32 1.96 0.74 9.65
C TYR A 32 2.79 0.30 10.85
N LEU A 33 3.83 1.07 11.14
CA LEU A 33 4.65 0.95 12.34
C LEU A 33 4.88 2.35 12.90
N ALA A 34 4.23 2.64 14.04
CA ALA A 34 4.34 3.93 14.73
C ALA A 34 4.07 5.12 13.80
N ASP A 35 2.85 5.17 13.23
CA ASP A 35 2.36 6.18 12.28
C ASP A 35 3.02 6.22 10.90
N LYS A 36 4.05 5.41 10.67
CA LYS A 36 4.77 5.36 9.38
C LYS A 36 4.33 4.14 8.58
N MET A 37 4.21 4.30 7.26
CA MET A 37 4.04 3.16 6.35
C MET A 37 5.22 2.19 6.51
N HIS A 38 4.91 0.91 6.63
CA HIS A 38 5.87 -0.17 6.85
C HIS A 38 5.40 -1.43 6.11
N GLY A 39 6.26 -2.44 5.99
CA GLY A 39 5.92 -3.71 5.36
C GLY A 39 5.47 -3.54 3.90
N PHE A 40 4.67 -4.47 3.38
CA PHE A 40 4.13 -4.32 2.03
C PHE A 40 2.91 -3.41 2.03
N GLY A 41 2.83 -2.54 1.02
CA GLY A 41 1.73 -1.59 0.91
C GLY A 41 1.49 -1.09 -0.50
N VAL A 42 0.23 -0.80 -0.78
CA VAL A 42 -0.25 -0.22 -2.02
C VAL A 42 -0.56 1.26 -1.77
N TYR A 43 0.11 2.15 -2.49
CA TYR A 43 -0.21 3.57 -2.49
C TYR A 43 -0.84 3.93 -3.84
N SER A 44 -2.08 4.39 -3.82
CA SER A 44 -2.81 4.85 -4.99
C SER A 44 -2.97 6.36 -4.93
N PHE A 45 -2.47 7.04 -5.94
CA PHE A 45 -2.59 8.48 -6.06
C PHE A 45 -3.90 8.85 -6.76
N ALA A 46 -4.50 9.97 -6.36
CA ALA A 46 -5.74 10.48 -6.96
C ALA A 46 -5.63 10.76 -8.46
N ASN A 47 -4.42 11.03 -8.95
CA ASN A 47 -4.11 11.24 -10.36
C ASN A 47 -4.05 9.95 -11.20
N GLY A 48 -4.28 8.78 -10.58
CA GLY A 48 -4.38 7.48 -11.25
C GLY A 48 -3.10 6.65 -11.23
N TYR A 49 -2.03 7.13 -10.61
CA TYR A 49 -0.80 6.37 -10.44
C TYR A 49 -0.89 5.43 -9.24
N ARG A 50 -0.20 4.29 -9.28
CA ARG A 50 -0.24 3.29 -8.21
C ARG A 50 1.13 2.66 -7.98
N TYR A 51 1.52 2.52 -6.72
CA TYR A 51 2.75 1.84 -6.31
C TYR A 51 2.42 0.64 -5.43
N GLU A 52 3.04 -0.49 -5.71
CA GLU A 52 2.95 -1.73 -4.94
C GLU A 52 4.37 -2.15 -4.57
N VAL A 53 4.81 -1.78 -3.36
CA VAL A 53 6.22 -1.86 -2.95
C VAL A 53 6.32 -2.19 -1.46
N SER A 54 7.51 -2.59 -1.01
CA SER A 54 7.82 -2.61 0.41
C SER A 54 8.08 -1.19 0.93
N TRP A 55 7.70 -0.94 2.17
CA TRP A 55 7.85 0.32 2.87
C TRP A 55 8.66 0.09 4.14
N GLN A 56 9.58 1.01 4.41
CA GLN A 56 10.34 1.05 5.64
C GLN A 56 10.37 2.48 6.16
N TYR A 57 9.69 2.70 7.29
CA TYR A 57 9.59 4.01 7.95
C TYR A 57 9.10 5.13 7.02
N GLY A 58 8.13 4.83 6.15
CA GLY A 58 7.54 5.76 5.20
C GLY A 58 8.29 5.90 3.89
N ARG A 59 9.39 5.16 3.68
CA ARG A 59 10.15 5.17 2.43
C ARG A 59 9.95 3.85 1.68
N ARG A 60 9.86 3.95 0.35
CA ARG A 60 9.81 2.77 -0.52
C ARG A 60 11.16 2.05 -0.50
N GLN A 61 11.14 0.74 -0.43
CA GLN A 61 12.30 -0.14 -0.38
C GLN A 61 12.04 -1.41 -1.20
N GLY A 62 13.13 -2.05 -1.62
CA GLY A 62 13.11 -3.34 -2.29
C GLY A 62 12.45 -3.29 -3.66
N LEU A 63 12.16 -4.47 -4.21
CA LEU A 63 11.44 -4.57 -5.46
C LEU A 63 10.00 -4.08 -5.30
N GLY A 64 9.50 -3.47 -6.36
CA GLY A 64 8.07 -3.33 -6.51
C GLY A 64 7.67 -2.74 -7.83
N MET A 65 6.38 -2.47 -7.92
CA MET A 65 5.69 -2.23 -9.18
C MET A 65 5.06 -0.84 -9.16
N TYR A 66 5.15 -0.16 -10.29
CA TYR A 66 4.57 1.13 -10.52
C TYR A 66 3.67 1.09 -11.74
N THR A 67 2.40 1.43 -11.55
CA THR A 67 1.41 1.53 -12.61
C THR A 67 1.14 3.00 -12.91
N PHE A 68 1.28 3.34 -14.18
CA PHE A 68 1.00 4.66 -14.73
C PHE A 68 -0.50 4.85 -14.95
N LYS A 69 -0.93 6.11 -15.08
CA LYS A 69 -2.33 6.45 -15.35
C LYS A 69 -2.91 5.76 -16.60
N ASN A 70 -2.07 5.47 -17.60
CA ASN A 70 -2.46 4.76 -18.83
C ASN A 70 -2.62 3.23 -18.64
N GLY A 71 -2.38 2.70 -17.43
CA GLY A 71 -2.41 1.27 -17.12
C GLY A 71 -1.10 0.55 -17.41
N GLU A 72 -0.12 1.20 -18.04
CA GLU A 72 1.22 0.65 -18.21
C GLU A 72 1.84 0.40 -16.84
N THR A 73 2.61 -0.67 -16.73
CA THR A 73 3.19 -1.09 -15.46
C THR A 73 4.67 -1.39 -15.65
N GLN A 74 5.50 -0.86 -14.74
CA GLN A 74 6.94 -1.07 -14.71
C GLN A 74 7.34 -1.62 -13.33
N SER A 75 8.31 -2.53 -13.33
CA SER A 75 8.95 -3.00 -12.10
C SER A 75 10.31 -2.34 -11.92
N GLY A 76 10.75 -2.22 -10.68
CA GLY A 76 12.10 -1.77 -10.37
C GLY A 76 12.44 -1.92 -8.90
N HIS A 77 13.72 -1.71 -8.60
CA HIS A 77 14.23 -1.80 -7.24
C HIS A 77 14.27 -0.41 -6.62
N TRP A 78 13.73 -0.26 -5.41
CA TRP A 78 13.69 0.98 -4.66
C TRP A 78 14.69 0.92 -3.52
N GLN A 79 15.47 1.97 -3.34
CA GLN A 79 16.34 2.13 -2.18
C GLN A 79 16.15 3.53 -1.59
N ASN A 80 15.73 3.57 -0.32
CA ASN A 80 15.50 4.81 0.42
C ASN A 80 14.54 5.78 -0.29
N GLY A 81 13.56 5.27 -1.03
CA GLY A 81 12.59 6.06 -1.77
C GLY A 81 13.00 6.47 -3.18
N VAL A 82 14.22 6.12 -3.61
CA VAL A 82 14.75 6.36 -4.97
C VAL A 82 14.61 5.07 -5.79
N LEU A 83 14.10 5.18 -7.02
CA LEU A 83 14.06 4.08 -7.97
C LEU A 83 15.46 3.90 -8.55
N ASP A 84 16.04 2.71 -8.35
CA ASP A 84 17.24 2.28 -9.04
C ASP A 84 16.85 1.90 -10.48
N VAL A 85 17.09 2.84 -11.38
CA VAL A 85 16.91 2.64 -12.82
C VAL A 85 18.24 2.11 -13.36
N PRO A 86 18.30 0.88 -13.91
CA PRO A 86 19.47 0.47 -14.66
C PRO A 86 19.57 1.39 -15.88
N THR A 87 20.48 2.35 -15.81
CA THR A 87 20.83 3.21 -16.94
C THR A 87 21.08 2.31 -18.14
N SER A 88 20.45 2.62 -19.28
CA SER A 88 20.27 1.75 -20.45
C SER A 88 21.56 1.30 -21.19
N GLN A 89 22.71 1.30 -20.53
CA GLN A 89 24.02 0.94 -21.09
C GLN A 89 24.68 -0.25 -20.40
N SER A 90 24.04 -0.89 -19.41
CA SER A 90 24.64 -2.05 -18.73
C SER A 90 23.60 -3.11 -18.38
N ALA A 91 23.02 -3.75 -19.40
CA ALA A 91 22.19 -4.93 -19.22
C ALA A 91 22.67 -6.07 -20.12
N THR A 92 23.86 -6.59 -19.83
CA THR A 92 24.27 -7.94 -20.24
C THR A 92 24.05 -8.89 -19.06
N TYR A 93 22.82 -9.15 -18.65
CA TYR A 93 22.51 -10.33 -17.82
C TYR A 93 21.06 -10.81 -18.05
N PRO A 94 20.87 -12.04 -18.52
CA PRO A 94 19.56 -12.67 -18.61
C PRO A 94 19.28 -13.41 -17.30
N VAL A 95 18.77 -12.70 -16.28
CA VAL A 95 18.04 -13.36 -15.20
C VAL A 95 16.57 -13.25 -15.52
N SER A 96 15.94 -14.40 -15.79
CA SER A 96 14.53 -14.50 -16.14
C SER A 96 13.68 -13.73 -15.12
N PRO A 97 12.91 -12.72 -15.55
CA PRO A 97 12.10 -11.89 -14.65
C PRO A 97 11.16 -12.73 -13.77
N VAL A 98 10.74 -13.91 -14.24
CA VAL A 98 9.60 -14.68 -13.72
C VAL A 98 9.78 -15.20 -12.28
N VAL A 99 10.99 -15.49 -11.82
CA VAL A 99 11.20 -16.24 -10.55
C VAL A 99 11.20 -15.36 -9.31
N VAL A 100 11.58 -14.09 -9.41
CA VAL A 100 11.68 -13.18 -8.25
C VAL A 100 10.32 -12.60 -7.84
N TYR A 101 9.32 -12.61 -8.74
CA TYR A 101 8.01 -12.01 -8.48
C TYR A 101 7.12 -12.79 -7.51
N HIS A 102 7.31 -14.09 -7.31
CA HIS A 102 6.23 -14.90 -6.74
C HIS A 102 5.96 -14.64 -5.24
N SER A 103 6.99 -14.56 -4.39
CA SER A 103 6.80 -14.40 -2.94
C SER A 103 6.40 -12.97 -2.53
N GLU A 104 7.03 -11.95 -3.13
CA GLU A 104 6.76 -10.55 -2.81
C GLU A 104 5.40 -10.10 -3.32
N LEU A 105 5.00 -10.56 -4.51
CA LEU A 105 3.69 -10.26 -5.08
C LEU A 105 2.57 -10.93 -4.28
N LEU A 106 2.79 -12.15 -3.76
CA LEU A 106 1.85 -12.80 -2.84
C LEU A 106 1.68 -12.01 -1.54
N ASN A 107 2.78 -11.50 -0.97
CA ASN A 107 2.71 -10.65 0.23
C ASN A 107 1.96 -9.34 -0.05
N ALA A 108 2.24 -8.69 -1.18
CA ALA A 108 1.53 -7.48 -1.59
C ALA A 108 0.03 -7.73 -1.82
N ILE A 109 -0.34 -8.84 -2.47
CA ILE A 109 -1.74 -9.24 -2.68
C ILE A 109 -2.43 -9.55 -1.35
N GLN A 110 -1.74 -10.23 -0.42
CA GLN A 110 -2.26 -10.49 0.92
C GLN A 110 -2.46 -9.20 1.71
N ALA A 111 -1.47 -8.31 1.74
CA ALA A 111 -1.56 -7.02 2.43
C ALA A 111 -2.69 -6.16 1.86
N ARG A 112 -2.83 -6.11 0.53
CA ARG A 112 -3.95 -5.44 -0.16
C ARG A 112 -5.29 -6.03 0.27
N ARG A 113 -5.48 -7.35 0.13
CA ARG A 113 -6.73 -8.03 0.51
C ARG A 113 -7.06 -7.83 1.99
N ALA A 114 -6.06 -7.90 2.86
CA ALA A 114 -6.25 -7.74 4.29
C ALA A 114 -6.61 -6.29 4.66
N GLY A 115 -5.99 -5.29 4.02
CA GLY A 115 -6.35 -3.90 4.22
C GLY A 115 -7.70 -3.50 3.61
N GLU A 116 -8.06 -4.04 2.45
CA GLU A 116 -9.41 -3.92 1.85
C GLU A 116 -10.46 -4.51 2.79
N LYS A 117 -10.23 -5.73 3.28
CA LYS A 117 -11.14 -6.37 4.24
C LYS A 117 -11.26 -5.58 5.54
N ALA A 118 -10.14 -5.07 6.08
CA ALA A 118 -10.16 -4.24 7.29
C ALA A 118 -10.97 -2.95 7.08
N TYR A 119 -10.86 -2.33 5.92
CA TYR A 119 -11.66 -1.16 5.54
C TYR A 119 -13.15 -1.49 5.47
N ASP A 120 -13.52 -2.57 4.79
CA ASP A 120 -14.92 -2.98 4.65
C ASP A 120 -15.54 -3.33 6.00
N VAL A 121 -14.82 -4.08 6.85
CA VAL A 121 -15.26 -4.45 8.21
C VAL A 121 -15.50 -3.21 9.06
N ALA A 122 -14.54 -2.28 9.12
CA ALA A 122 -14.69 -1.08 9.94
C ALA A 122 -15.83 -0.17 9.46
N LYS A 123 -16.08 -0.10 8.14
CA LYS A 123 -17.21 0.64 7.58
C LYS A 123 -18.54 -0.02 7.91
N ILE A 124 -18.59 -1.36 7.98
CA ILE A 124 -19.77 -2.10 8.43
C ILE A 124 -20.02 -1.77 9.91
N ASP A 125 -19.00 -1.86 10.76
CA ASP A 125 -19.12 -1.56 12.19
C ASP A 125 -19.59 -0.12 12.45
N GLU A 126 -19.07 0.87 11.70
CA GLU A 126 -19.53 2.25 11.78
C GLU A 126 -21.02 2.38 11.42
N ARG A 127 -21.46 1.71 10.34
CA ARG A 127 -22.86 1.71 9.91
C ARG A 127 -23.78 1.06 10.95
N VAL A 128 -23.34 -0.05 11.55
CA VAL A 128 -24.08 -0.75 12.61
C VAL A 128 -24.17 0.13 13.84
N ASN A 129 -23.06 0.69 14.31
CA ASN A 129 -23.03 1.58 15.48
C ASN A 129 -23.92 2.80 15.28
N LYS A 130 -23.91 3.41 14.09
CA LYS A 130 -24.78 4.55 13.76
C LYS A 130 -26.25 4.16 13.71
N ALA A 131 -26.57 2.98 13.19
CA ALA A 131 -27.95 2.48 13.17
C ALA A 131 -28.48 2.23 14.59
N VAL A 132 -27.67 1.60 15.44
CA VAL A 132 -28.00 1.36 16.86
C VAL A 132 -28.22 2.68 17.61
N ALA A 133 -27.35 3.68 17.39
CA ALA A 133 -27.47 4.99 18.02
C ALA A 133 -28.68 5.81 17.54
N ALA A 134 -29.21 5.54 16.35
CA ALA A 134 -30.39 6.24 15.82
C ALA A 134 -31.72 5.65 16.31
N THR A 135 -31.68 4.51 16.99
CA THR A 135 -32.86 3.80 17.53
C THR A 135 -33.03 3.95 19.06
N ASN A 136 -32.12 4.66 19.73
CA ASN A 136 -32.23 5.06 21.14
C ASN A 136 -32.53 6.55 21.27
#